data_AF-A0A173XW31-F1
#
_entry.id   AF-A0A173XW31-F1
#
_cell.length_a   1.000
_cell.length_b   1.000
_cell.length_c   1.000
_cell.angle_alpha   90.00
_cell.angle_beta   90.00
_cell.angle_gamma   90.00
#
_symmetry.space_group_name_H-M   'P 1'
#
loop_
_entity.id
_entity.type
_entity.pdbx_description
1 polymer ?
#
loop_
_entity_poly.entity_id
_entity_poly.type
_entity_poly.pdbx_seq_one_letter_code
_entity_poly.pdbx_strand_id
1 'polypeptide(L)'
;MDTKKMRWVSGNSVIEMSYIMPLFFSLFVIIIHTVFYYHDKAIIGGAAAESAVMGAQYVRRYDKNYDIEAFFQEKIHGKLIYMTDVNVIAEVNKEEVQVFAEAKRSFMKTNVKRTADIVNPEKKIRLLK
;
A
#
# COMPACT_ATOMS: atom_id res chain seq x y z
N MET A 1 47.45 20.09 -46.64
CA MET A 1 46.91 19.74 -45.31
C MET A 1 45.66 20.59 -45.10
N ASP A 2 44.49 20.06 -45.46
CA ASP A 2 43.23 20.79 -45.29
C ASP A 2 42.76 20.70 -43.84
N THR A 3 42.74 21.85 -43.17
CA THR A 3 42.24 21.97 -41.81
C THR A 3 40.71 21.89 -41.82
N LYS A 4 40.18 20.76 -41.35
CA LYS A 4 38.74 20.51 -41.21
C LYS A 4 38.13 21.55 -40.27
N LYS A 5 37.49 22.57 -40.83
CA LYS A 5 36.85 23.68 -40.11
C LYS A 5 35.63 23.15 -39.33
N MET A 6 35.71 23.08 -38.00
CA MET A 6 34.57 22.67 -37.18
C MET A 6 33.47 23.73 -37.24
N ARG A 7 32.30 23.33 -37.77
CA ARG A 7 31.10 24.17 -37.80
C ARG A 7 30.45 24.14 -36.42
N TRP A 8 30.56 25.25 -35.69
CA TRP A 8 29.75 25.49 -34.49
C TRP A 8 28.32 25.83 -34.94
N VAL A 9 27.35 25.05 -34.48
CA VAL A 9 25.92 25.31 -34.67
C VAL A 9 25.38 25.91 -33.39
N SER A 10 24.69 27.04 -33.49
CA SER A 10 24.02 27.66 -32.34
C SER A 10 22.78 26.85 -31.97
N GLY A 11 22.64 26.48 -30.69
CA GLY A 11 21.46 25.82 -30.17
C GLY A 11 20.21 26.67 -30.39
N ASN A 12 19.10 26.02 -30.77
CA ASN A 12 17.80 26.69 -30.89
C ASN A 12 16.99 26.36 -29.64
N SER A 13 16.68 27.38 -28.85
CA SER A 13 15.90 27.25 -27.62
C SER A 13 14.58 26.51 -27.82
N VAL A 14 13.92 26.64 -28.99
CA VAL A 14 12.68 25.92 -29.30
C VAL A 14 12.91 24.41 -29.41
N ILE A 15 14.03 24.01 -30.02
CA ILE A 15 14.39 22.60 -30.19
C ILE A 15 14.74 22.01 -28.82
N GLU A 16 15.52 22.72 -28.01
CA GLU A 16 15.88 22.28 -26.66
C GLU A 16 14.64 22.13 -25.76
N MET A 17 13.73 23.12 -25.78
CA MET A 17 12.49 23.08 -25.00
C MET A 17 11.58 21.93 -25.42
N SER A 18 11.57 21.57 -26.72
CA SER A 18 10.78 20.45 -27.24
C SER A 18 11.16 19.09 -26.64
N TYR A 19 12.43 18.93 -26.22
CA TYR A 19 12.89 17.73 -25.51
C TYR A 19 12.71 17.84 -23.99
N ILE A 20 12.88 19.03 -23.41
CA ILE A 20 12.77 19.25 -21.96
C ILE A 20 11.32 19.10 -21.49
N MET A 21 10.35 19.64 -22.23
CA MET A 21 8.95 19.66 -21.79
C MET A 21 8.35 18.25 -21.60
N PRO A 22 8.49 17.29 -22.54
CA PRO A 22 8.02 15.92 -22.33
C PRO A 22 8.69 15.22 -21.15
N LEU A 23 9.99 15.46 -20.92
CA LEU A 23 10.73 14.89 -19.79
C LEU A 23 10.27 15.48 -18.45
N PHE A 24 9.97 16.78 -18.43
CA PHE A 24 9.43 17.44 -17.26
C PHE A 24 8.06 16.84 -16.92
N PHE A 25 7.13 16.78 -17.88
CA PHE A 25 5.81 16.19 -17.64
C PHE A 25 5.88 14.72 -17.23
N SER A 26 6.77 13.92 -17.83
CA SER A 26 6.94 12.52 -17.42
C SER A 26 7.41 12.40 -15.97
N LEU A 27 8.30 13.30 -15.52
CA LEU A 27 8.72 13.36 -14.12
C LEU A 27 7.54 13.67 -13.19
N PHE A 28 6.66 14.62 -13.53
CA PHE A 28 5.45 14.89 -12.74
C PHE A 28 4.55 13.67 -12.64
N VAL A 29 4.32 12.98 -13.76
CA VAL A 29 3.49 11.77 -13.78
C VAL A 29 4.09 10.70 -12.87
N ILE A 30 5.41 10.47 -12.91
CA ILE A 30 6.10 9.50 -12.04
C ILE A 30 5.96 9.88 -10.57
N ILE A 31 6.13 11.16 -10.23
CA ILE A 31 6.00 11.64 -8.84
C ILE A 31 4.58 11.39 -8.32
N ILE A 32 3.56 11.76 -9.11
CA ILE A 32 2.15 11.55 -8.73
C ILE A 32 1.87 10.06 -8.49
N HIS A 33 2.31 9.17 -9.39
CA HIS A 33 2.13 7.72 -9.22
C HIS A 33 2.86 7.20 -7.97
N THR A 34 4.05 7.72 -7.69
CA THR A 34 4.82 7.35 -6.49
C THR A 34 4.09 7.76 -5.21
N VAL A 35 3.53 8.98 -5.17
CA VAL A 35 2.75 9.45 -4.02
C VAL A 35 1.53 8.57 -3.80
N PHE A 36 0.76 8.28 -4.87
CA PHE A 36 -0.39 7.38 -4.78
C PHE A 36 -0.01 5.96 -4.33
N TYR A 37 1.13 5.44 -4.80
CA TYR A 37 1.63 4.14 -4.38
C TYR A 37 1.83 4.06 -2.86
N TYR A 38 2.52 5.05 -2.28
CA TYR A 38 2.76 5.08 -0.83
C TYR A 38 1.50 5.40 -0.03
N HIS A 39 0.65 6.29 -0.54
CA HIS A 39 -0.64 6.62 0.05
C HIS A 39 -1.53 5.37 0.19
N ASP A 40 -1.72 4.64 -0.90
CA ASP A 40 -2.54 3.42 -0.92
C ASP A 40 -1.94 2.33 -0.05
N LYS A 41 -0.61 2.16 -0.08
CA LYS A 41 0.09 1.20 0.78
C LYS A 41 -0.13 1.52 2.26
N ALA A 42 -0.16 2.79 2.65
CA ALA A 42 -0.43 3.20 4.03
C ALA A 42 -1.89 2.94 4.42
N ILE A 43 -2.86 3.26 3.56
CA ILE A 43 -4.29 3.01 3.81
C ILE A 43 -4.58 1.51 3.95
N ILE A 44 -4.12 0.71 3.00
CA ILE A 44 -4.28 -0.75 3.00
C ILE A 44 -3.58 -1.37 4.21
N GLY A 45 -2.37 -0.92 4.52
CA GLY A 45 -1.62 -1.43 5.65
C GLY A 45 -2.22 -1.05 7.01
N GLY A 46 -2.81 0.14 7.12
CA GLY A 46 -3.57 0.56 8.28
C GLY A 46 -4.85 -0.27 8.44
N ALA A 47 -5.62 -0.42 7.36
CA ALA A 47 -6.83 -1.26 7.37
C ALA A 47 -6.51 -2.71 7.74
N ALA A 48 -5.41 -3.28 7.23
CA ALA A 48 -4.98 -4.64 7.57
C ALA A 48 -4.58 -4.77 9.05
N ALA A 49 -3.86 -3.79 9.59
CA ALA A 49 -3.46 -3.78 10.99
C ALA A 49 -4.67 -3.67 11.93
N GLU A 50 -5.59 -2.75 11.63
CA GLU A 50 -6.83 -2.60 12.39
C GLU A 50 -7.69 -3.87 12.33
N SER A 51 -7.82 -4.47 11.15
CA SER A 51 -8.58 -5.71 10.97
C SER A 51 -7.96 -6.88 11.73
N ALA A 52 -6.62 -7.00 11.74
CA ALA A 52 -5.93 -8.04 12.51
C ALA A 52 -6.15 -7.87 14.02
N VAL A 53 -6.01 -6.65 14.54
CA VAL A 53 -6.22 -6.36 15.97
C VAL A 53 -7.67 -6.60 16.38
N MET A 54 -8.64 -6.13 15.57
CA MET A 54 -10.06 -6.36 15.83
C MET A 54 -10.38 -7.86 15.78
N GLY A 55 -9.89 -8.58 14.77
CA GLY A 55 -10.03 -10.03 14.68
C GLY A 55 -9.51 -10.74 15.93
N ALA A 56 -8.32 -10.37 16.44
CA ALA A 56 -7.77 -10.94 17.66
C ALA A 56 -8.66 -10.67 18.89
N GLN A 57 -9.27 -9.48 18.98
CA GLN A 57 -10.21 -9.14 20.06
C GLN A 57 -11.54 -9.90 19.96
N TYR A 58 -12.08 -10.11 18.76
CA TYR A 58 -13.33 -10.85 18.56
C TYR A 58 -13.18 -12.34 18.89
N VAL A 59 -12.07 -12.96 18.47
CA VAL A 59 -11.75 -14.34 18.83
C VAL A 59 -11.67 -14.51 20.34
N ARG A 60 -11.10 -13.53 21.06
CA ARG A 60 -11.09 -13.52 22.53
C ARG A 60 -12.49 -13.44 23.14
N ARG A 61 -13.42 -12.71 22.53
CA ARG A 61 -14.80 -12.53 23.01
C ARG A 61 -15.74 -13.69 22.66
N TYR A 62 -15.25 -14.74 21.98
CA TYR A 62 -16.04 -15.88 21.49
C TYR A 62 -17.19 -15.47 20.55
N ASP A 63 -17.06 -14.35 19.85
CA ASP A 63 -18.05 -13.94 18.85
C ASP A 63 -17.73 -14.63 17.51
N LYS A 64 -18.58 -15.59 17.12
CA LYS A 64 -18.32 -16.48 15.98
C LYS A 64 -18.76 -15.91 14.62
N ASN A 65 -19.48 -14.80 14.60
CA ASN A 65 -20.06 -14.23 13.38
C ASN A 65 -19.27 -13.03 12.82
N TYR A 66 -18.06 -12.78 13.31
CA TYR A 66 -17.29 -11.63 12.85
C TYR A 66 -16.51 -11.93 11.56
N ASP A 67 -16.88 -11.26 10.48
CA ASP A 67 -16.18 -11.31 9.20
C ASP A 67 -15.09 -10.21 9.14
N ILE A 68 -13.83 -10.66 9.25
CA ILE A 68 -12.64 -9.78 9.24
C ILE A 68 -12.45 -9.15 7.86
N GLU A 69 -12.82 -9.85 6.78
CA GLU A 69 -12.68 -9.37 5.42
C GLU A 69 -13.72 -8.30 5.11
N ALA A 70 -14.98 -8.51 5.53
CA ALA A 70 -16.02 -7.49 5.42
C ALA A 70 -15.66 -6.21 6.19
N PHE A 71 -15.11 -6.34 7.40
CA PHE A 71 -14.62 -5.18 8.16
C PHE A 71 -13.48 -4.45 7.43
N PHE A 72 -12.54 -5.19 6.86
CA PHE A 72 -11.49 -4.57 6.06
C PHE A 72 -12.09 -3.77 4.88
N GLN A 73 -13.08 -4.36 4.19
CA GLN A 73 -13.76 -3.71 3.06
C GLN A 73 -14.48 -2.42 3.50
N GLU A 74 -15.15 -2.43 4.64
CA GLU A 74 -15.77 -1.23 5.23
C GLU A 74 -14.72 -0.14 5.53
N LYS A 75 -13.54 -0.53 6.03
CA LYS A 75 -12.47 0.40 6.40
C LYS A 75 -11.75 1.03 5.21
N ILE A 76 -11.78 0.39 4.05
CA ILE A 76 -11.32 0.98 2.78
C ILE A 76 -12.43 1.72 2.04
N HIS A 77 -13.71 1.41 2.35
CA HIS A 77 -14.86 2.04 1.72
C HIS A 77 -14.85 3.56 1.96
N GLY A 78 -15.08 4.32 0.89
CA GLY A 78 -15.07 5.78 0.92
C GLY A 78 -13.67 6.43 0.99
N LYS A 79 -12.59 5.65 1.05
CA LYS A 79 -11.22 6.19 0.96
C LYS A 79 -10.77 6.33 -0.49
N LEU A 80 -9.96 7.34 -0.76
CA LEU A 80 -9.33 7.52 -2.07
C LEU A 80 -8.21 6.49 -2.23
N ILE A 81 -8.49 5.39 -2.93
CA ILE A 81 -7.49 4.36 -3.24
C ILE A 81 -7.31 4.32 -4.74
N TYR A 82 -6.09 4.51 -5.21
CA TYR A 82 -5.77 4.43 -6.62
C TYR A 82 -5.73 2.97 -7.10
N MET A 83 -5.25 2.01 -6.31
CA MET A 83 -5.27 0.58 -6.64
C MET A 83 -6.69 -0.01 -6.51
N THR A 84 -7.30 -0.37 -7.63
CA THR A 84 -8.71 -0.82 -7.67
C THR A 84 -8.90 -2.28 -7.31
N ASP A 85 -7.94 -3.16 -7.61
CA ASP A 85 -8.07 -4.59 -7.37
C ASP A 85 -7.47 -4.94 -6.01
N VAL A 86 -8.27 -4.80 -4.94
CA VAL A 86 -7.86 -5.14 -3.57
C VAL A 86 -8.39 -6.52 -3.20
N ASN A 87 -7.49 -7.50 -3.07
CA ASN A 87 -7.78 -8.84 -2.57
C ASN A 87 -7.34 -8.96 -1.11
N VAL A 88 -8.17 -9.54 -0.27
CA VAL A 88 -7.93 -9.67 1.17
C VAL A 88 -8.13 -11.12 1.56
N ILE A 89 -7.22 -11.64 2.38
CA ILE A 89 -7.30 -12.99 2.94
C ILE A 89 -7.02 -12.85 4.43
N ALA A 90 -7.99 -13.22 5.26
CA ALA A 90 -7.82 -13.27 6.71
C ALA A 90 -7.67 -14.72 7.19
N GLU A 91 -6.56 -15.02 7.88
CA GLU A 91 -6.30 -16.32 8.49
C GLU A 91 -6.29 -16.17 10.01
N VAL A 92 -7.15 -16.93 10.68
CA VAL A 92 -7.23 -16.98 12.15
C VAL A 92 -6.59 -18.28 12.64
N ASN A 93 -5.45 -18.15 13.31
CA ASN A 93 -4.81 -19.25 14.03
C ASN A 93 -5.25 -19.23 15.50
N LYS A 94 -4.87 -20.28 16.26
CA LYS A 94 -5.22 -20.40 17.69
C LYS A 94 -4.65 -19.28 18.56
N GLU A 95 -3.51 -18.72 18.16
CA GLU A 95 -2.75 -17.74 18.96
C GLU A 95 -2.61 -16.39 18.26
N GLU A 96 -2.87 -16.30 16.95
CA GLU A 96 -2.63 -15.09 16.16
C GLU A 96 -3.69 -14.96 15.05
N VAL A 97 -3.96 -13.72 14.67
CA VAL A 97 -4.76 -13.36 13.50
C VAL A 97 -3.85 -12.71 12.46
N GLN A 98 -3.84 -13.25 11.25
CA GLN A 98 -3.06 -12.75 10.12
C GLN A 98 -4.00 -12.20 9.06
N VAL A 99 -3.75 -10.98 8.59
CA VAL A 99 -4.48 -10.35 7.50
C VAL A 99 -3.50 -10.05 6.39
N PHE A 100 -3.76 -10.64 5.24
CA PHE A 100 -3.03 -10.42 4.00
C PHE A 100 -3.89 -9.56 3.08
N ALA A 101 -3.35 -8.44 2.63
CA ALA A 101 -4.00 -7.57 1.66
C ALA A 101 -3.06 -7.37 0.48
N GLU A 102 -3.51 -7.73 -0.71
CA GLU A 102 -2.85 -7.48 -1.97
C GLU A 102 -3.67 -6.45 -2.74
N ALA A 103 -3.02 -5.39 -3.25
CA ALA A 103 -3.67 -4.49 -4.19
C ALA A 103 -2.84 -4.32 -5.44
N LYS A 104 -3.52 -4.30 -6.59
CA LYS A 104 -2.89 -4.17 -7.90
C LYS A 104 -3.63 -3.16 -8.78
N ARG A 105 -2.85 -2.41 -9.57
CA ARG A 105 -3.36 -1.65 -10.71
C ARG A 105 -2.24 -1.36 -11.71
N SER A 106 -2.42 -1.80 -12.95
CA SER A 106 -1.43 -1.62 -14.02
C SER A 106 -0.03 -2.09 -13.58
N PHE A 107 0.97 -1.21 -13.53
CA PHE A 107 2.34 -1.49 -13.10
C PHE A 107 2.54 -1.48 -11.58
N MET A 108 1.56 -1.02 -10.80
CA MET A 108 1.68 -0.92 -9.34
C MET A 108 1.07 -2.14 -8.66
N LYS A 109 1.83 -2.72 -7.73
CA LYS A 109 1.40 -3.82 -6.87
C LYS A 109 1.93 -3.59 -5.46
N THR A 110 1.06 -3.74 -4.47
CA THR A 110 1.43 -3.74 -3.06
C THR A 110 0.94 -5.03 -2.41
N ASN A 111 1.76 -5.57 -1.52
CA ASN A 111 1.39 -6.69 -0.66
C ASN A 111 1.68 -6.26 0.78
N VAL A 112 0.67 -6.35 1.63
CA VAL A 112 0.78 -6.04 3.05
C VAL A 112 0.30 -7.24 3.85
N LYS A 113 1.18 -7.74 4.71
CA LYS A 113 0.87 -8.73 5.73
C LYS A 113 0.88 -8.04 7.10
N ARG A 114 -0.17 -8.19 7.88
CA ARG A 114 -0.24 -7.75 9.28
C ARG A 114 -0.70 -8.90 10.16
N THR A 115 -0.07 -9.02 11.32
CA THR A 115 -0.36 -10.05 12.31
C THR A 115 -0.70 -9.38 13.63
N ALA A 116 -1.63 -9.95 14.38
CA ALA A 116 -1.96 -9.54 15.74
C ALA A 116 -2.13 -10.77 16.64
N ASP A 117 -1.51 -10.74 17.81
CA ASP A 117 -1.55 -11.85 18.77
C ASP A 117 -2.85 -11.85 19.56
N ILE A 118 -3.43 -13.03 19.76
CA ILE A 118 -4.61 -13.27 20.59
C ILE A 118 -4.13 -13.35 22.05
N VAL A 119 -4.02 -12.18 22.68
CA VAL A 119 -3.58 -12.08 24.07
C VAL A 119 -4.68 -12.46 25.06
N ASN A 120 -4.36 -13.36 25.99
CA ASN A 120 -5.23 -13.75 27.13
C ASN A 120 -4.62 -13.29 28.46
N PRO A 121 -4.67 -11.99 28.78
CA PRO A 121 -4.03 -11.44 29.99
C PRO A 121 -4.59 -12.06 31.28
N GLU A 122 -5.88 -12.39 31.31
CA GLU A 122 -6.55 -12.98 32.48
C GLU A 122 -5.93 -14.29 32.95
N LYS A 123 -5.55 -15.18 32.00
CA LYS A 123 -4.85 -16.43 32.34
C LYS A 123 -3.47 -16.15 32.94
N LYS A 124 -2.76 -15.15 32.39
CA LYS A 124 -1.42 -14.77 32.84
C LYS A 124 -1.45 -14.14 34.24
N ILE A 125 -2.46 -13.32 34.54
CA ILE A 125 -2.67 -12.71 35.86
C ILE A 125 -3.07 -13.76 36.89
N ARG A 126 -3.89 -14.75 36.53
CA ARG A 126 -4.33 -15.82 37.45
C ARG A 126 -3.18 -16.74 37.89
N LEU A 127 -2.13 -16.89 37.08
CA LEU A 127 -0.93 -17.68 37.40
C LEU A 127 0.09 -16.92 38.26
N LEU A 128 -0.09 -15.60 38.43
CA LEU A 128 0.75 -14.74 39.27
C LEU A 128 0.26 -14.65 40.72
N LYS A 129 -0.84 -15.32 41.05
CA LYS A 129 -1.41 -15.42 42.40
C LYS A 129 -1.15 -16.80 42.98
#